data_AF-H5SLR1-F1
#
_entry.id   AF-H5SLR1-F1
#
_cell.length_a   1.000
_cell.length_b   1.000
_cell.length_c   1.000
_cell.angle_alpha   90.00
_cell.angle_beta   90.00
_cell.angle_gamma   90.00
#
_symmetry.space_group_name_H-M   'P 1'
#
loop_
_entity.id
_entity.type
_entity.pdbx_description
1 polymer ?
#
loop_
_entity_poly.entity_id
_entity_poly.type
_entity_poly.pdbx_seq_one_letter_code
_entity_poly.pdbx_strand_id
1 'polypeptide(L)'
;MLEIEALNGIGAAPGDRVMLQLKSNASVVKASALLYLIPAVMFVVGVVFGGWWSSTRWGFSGDAVILTQVAFGFGLMMLSFAFAALYAKLRERAEFTPIATKILFRAEGQHSPSLSRSASAL
;
A
#
# COMPACT_ATOMS: atom_id res chain seq x y z
N MET A 1 -22.94 12.22 -4.13
CA MET A 1 -22.44 11.68 -5.40
C MET A 1 -20.93 11.81 -5.35
N LEU A 2 -20.19 10.70 -5.46
CA LEU A 2 -18.72 10.71 -5.36
C LEU A 2 -18.18 10.53 -6.78
N GLU A 3 -17.57 11.57 -7.32
CA GLU A 3 -17.00 11.58 -8.67
C GLU A 3 -15.48 11.41 -8.55
N ILE A 4 -14.93 10.42 -9.26
CA ILE A 4 -13.50 10.09 -9.21
C ILE A 4 -12.99 10.11 -10.66
N GLU A 5 -12.00 10.94 -10.94
CA GLU A 5 -11.33 10.95 -12.24
C GLU A 5 -10.45 9.69 -12.39
N ALA A 6 -10.64 8.95 -13.48
CA ALA A 6 -9.89 7.72 -13.77
C ALA A 6 -9.41 7.70 -15.22
N LEU A 7 -8.23 7.14 -15.46
CA LEU A 7 -7.70 7.01 -16.83
C LEU A 7 -8.49 5.96 -17.61
N ASN A 8 -9.13 6.40 -18.69
CA ASN A 8 -9.90 5.55 -19.59
C ASN A 8 -8.99 4.91 -20.65
N GLY A 9 -8.24 3.87 -20.26
CA GLY A 9 -7.39 3.09 -21.19
C GLY A 9 -8.16 2.11 -22.08
N ILE A 10 -9.48 1.98 -21.89
CA ILE A 10 -10.33 0.93 -22.49
C ILE A 10 -11.44 1.50 -23.40
N GLY A 11 -11.51 2.82 -23.57
CA GLY A 11 -12.50 3.47 -24.43
C GLY A 11 -13.95 3.36 -23.93
N ALA A 12 -14.16 3.32 -22.60
CA ALA A 12 -15.49 3.28 -22.01
C ALA A 12 -16.30 4.55 -22.30
N ALA A 13 -17.59 4.41 -22.60
CA ALA A 13 -18.50 5.52 -22.86
C ALA A 13 -19.33 5.89 -21.61
N PRO A 14 -19.89 7.10 -21.52
CA PRO A 14 -20.80 7.47 -20.44
C PRO A 14 -21.97 6.49 -20.34
N GLY A 15 -22.19 5.91 -19.15
CA GLY A 15 -23.21 4.89 -18.91
C GLY A 15 -22.69 3.45 -18.82
N ASP A 16 -21.45 3.18 -19.25
CA ASP A 16 -20.83 1.86 -19.09
C ASP A 16 -20.43 1.59 -17.64
N ARG A 17 -20.66 0.36 -17.18
CA ARG A 17 -20.14 -0.11 -15.88
C ARG A 17 -18.75 -0.68 -16.06
N VAL A 18 -17.76 0.00 -15.49
CA VAL A 18 -16.34 -0.38 -15.56
C VAL A 18 -15.81 -0.86 -14.22
N MET A 19 -14.99 -1.92 -14.24
CA MET A 19 -14.19 -2.36 -13.09
C MET A 19 -12.93 -1.49 -13.03
N LEU A 20 -12.84 -0.66 -12.00
CA LEU A 20 -11.62 0.05 -11.66
C LEU A 20 -10.71 -0.90 -10.88
N GLN A 21 -9.61 -1.36 -11.48
CA GLN A 21 -8.54 -1.96 -10.67
C GLN A 21 -7.72 -0.82 -10.10
N LEU A 22 -7.91 -0.52 -8.82
CA LEU A 22 -6.84 0.12 -8.08
C LEU A 22 -5.65 -0.82 -8.15
N LYS A 23 -4.52 -0.32 -8.65
CA LYS A 23 -3.24 -1.03 -8.68
C LYS A 23 -2.68 -1.18 -7.26
N SER A 24 -3.52 -1.51 -6.27
CA SER A 24 -3.16 -1.72 -4.87
C SER A 24 -2.66 -3.15 -4.63
N ASN A 25 -1.98 -3.74 -5.62
CA ASN A 25 -1.28 -5.02 -5.47
C ASN A 25 0.10 -4.85 -4.83
N ALA A 26 0.37 -3.68 -4.25
CA ALA A 26 1.43 -3.50 -3.29
C ALA A 26 1.08 -4.26 -2.02
N SER A 27 1.32 -5.58 -2.07
CA SER A 27 0.97 -6.59 -1.09
C SER A 27 0.81 -6.02 0.32
N VAL A 28 -0.43 -5.99 0.81
CA VAL A 28 -0.78 -5.58 2.19
C VAL A 28 0.11 -6.29 3.21
N VAL A 29 0.56 -7.51 2.90
CA VAL A 29 1.53 -8.29 3.69
C VAL A 29 2.90 -7.60 3.76
N LYS A 30 3.43 -7.07 2.65
CA LYS A 30 4.68 -6.29 2.66
C LYS A 30 4.53 -4.98 3.43
N ALA A 31 3.41 -4.29 3.27
CA ALA A 31 3.15 -3.04 3.99
C ALA A 31 3.02 -3.26 5.50
N SER A 32 2.32 -4.32 5.93
CA SER A 32 2.20 -4.70 7.34
C SER A 32 3.54 -5.17 7.92
N ALA A 33 4.31 -6.00 7.20
CA ALA A 33 5.66 -6.37 7.62
C ALA A 33 6.56 -5.12 7.80
N LEU A 34 6.45 -4.12 6.92
CA LEU A 34 7.17 -2.86 7.06
C LEU A 34 6.77 -2.09 8.33
N LEU A 35 5.49 -2.10 8.70
CA LEU A 35 4.96 -1.38 9.87
C LEU A 35 5.24 -2.07 11.21
N TYR A 36 5.37 -3.40 11.22
CA TYR A 36 5.50 -4.17 12.46
C TYR A 36 6.89 -4.80 12.63
N LEU A 37 7.41 -5.44 11.59
CA LEU A 37 8.65 -6.20 11.68
C LEU A 37 9.87 -5.26 11.69
N ILE A 38 9.89 -4.26 10.81
CA ILE A 38 11.05 -3.36 10.72
C ILE A 38 11.26 -2.57 12.02
N PRO A 39 10.25 -1.91 12.62
CA PRO A 39 10.48 -1.16 13.85
C PRO A 39 10.96 -2.06 14.99
N ALA A 40 10.42 -3.27 15.10
CA ALA A 40 10.84 -4.24 16.11
C ALA A 40 12.30 -4.67 15.91
N VAL A 41 12.71 -5.00 14.68
CA VAL A 41 14.10 -5.37 14.36
C VAL A 41 15.04 -4.18 14.61
N MET A 42 14.66 -2.99 14.19
CA MET A 42 15.45 -1.77 14.39
C MET A 42 15.64 -1.42 15.87
N PHE A 43 14.62 -1.68 16.70
CA PHE A 43 14.74 -1.57 18.15
C PHE A 43 15.82 -2.51 18.71
N VAL A 44 15.75 -3.80 18.37
CA VAL A 44 16.73 -4.80 18.84
C VAL A 44 18.14 -4.45 18.38
N VAL A 45 18.30 -4.06 17.11
CA VAL A 45 19.58 -3.59 16.57
C VAL A 45 20.10 -2.38 17.33
N GLY A 46 19.23 -1.40 17.63
CA GLY A 46 19.60 -0.22 18.40
C GLY A 46 20.03 -0.54 19.83
N VAL A 47 19.37 -1.47 20.50
CA VAL A 47 19.76 -1.93 21.85
C VAL A 47 21.15 -2.58 21.81
N VAL A 48 21.39 -3.51 20.88
CA VAL A 48 22.68 -4.20 20.77
C VAL A 48 23.78 -3.21 20.39
N PHE A 49 23.54 -2.37 19.39
CA PHE A 49 24.49 -1.37 18.92
C PHE A 49 24.79 -0.33 20.00
N GLY A 50 23.78 0.19 20.68
CA GLY A 50 23.93 1.18 21.74
C GLY A 50 24.79 0.68 22.90
N GLY A 51 24.60 -0.58 23.30
CA GLY A 51 25.39 -1.20 24.37
C GLY A 51 26.83 -1.50 23.95
N TRP A 52 27.02 -2.04 22.74
CA TRP A 52 28.37 -2.29 22.21
C TRP A 52 29.14 -0.98 22.00
N TRP A 53 28.49 0.06 21.48
CA TRP A 53 29.09 1.36 21.24
C TRP A 53 29.46 2.07 22.55
N SER A 54 28.55 2.09 23.53
CA SER A 54 28.83 2.77 24.81
C SER A 54 29.89 2.08 25.65
N SER A 55 29.91 0.74 25.65
CA SER A 55 30.97 -0.03 26.33
C SER A 55 32.33 0.12 25.63
N THR A 56 32.37 0.07 24.29
CA THR A 56 33.64 0.09 23.54
C THR A 56 34.22 1.51 23.38
N ARG A 57 33.38 2.53 23.18
CA ARG A 57 33.85 3.91 22.88
C ARG A 57 33.79 4.85 24.06
N TRP A 58 32.81 4.70 24.95
CA TRP A 58 32.66 5.58 26.11
C TRP A 58 33.12 4.95 27.42
N GLY A 59 33.40 3.63 27.45
CA GLY A 59 33.79 2.94 28.67
C GLY A 59 32.70 2.95 29.74
N PHE A 60 31.44 3.14 29.34
CA PHE A 60 30.32 3.12 30.27
C PHE A 60 30.12 1.71 30.82
N SER A 61 29.79 1.64 32.10
CA SER A 61 29.50 0.39 32.82
C SER A 61 28.22 0.51 33.64
N GLY A 62 27.50 -0.60 33.81
CA GLY A 62 26.27 -0.64 34.60
C GLY A 62 25.16 0.20 33.97
N ASP A 63 24.52 1.05 34.79
CA ASP A 63 23.30 1.80 34.45
C ASP A 63 23.45 2.73 33.24
N ALA A 64 24.65 3.29 33.04
CA ALA A 64 24.94 4.16 31.89
C ALA A 64 24.86 3.41 30.55
N VAL A 65 25.22 2.13 30.52
CA VAL A 65 25.08 1.27 29.33
C VAL A 65 23.61 1.05 29.04
N ILE A 66 22.82 0.74 30.06
CA ILE A 66 21.37 0.51 29.92
C ILE A 66 20.69 1.75 29.34
N LEU A 67 21.03 2.95 29.83
CA LEU A 67 20.48 4.20 29.31
C LEU A 67 20.79 4.38 27.81
N THR A 68 22.03 4.12 27.39
CA THR A 68 22.41 4.21 25.98
C THR A 68 21.73 3.16 25.10
N GLN A 69 21.56 1.94 25.61
CA GLN A 69 20.84 0.87 24.92
C GLN A 69 19.38 1.25 24.66
N VAL A 70 18.70 1.76 25.69
CA VAL A 70 17.31 2.22 25.59
C VAL A 70 17.21 3.41 24.63
N ALA A 71 18.11 4.40 24.76
CA ALA A 71 18.12 5.57 23.88
C ALA A 71 18.33 5.21 22.41
N PHE A 72 19.30 4.34 22.10
CA PHE A 72 19.53 3.90 20.72
C PHE A 72 18.42 2.98 20.21
N GLY A 73 17.90 2.07 21.03
CA GLY A 73 16.77 1.20 20.68
C GLY A 73 15.55 2.01 20.26
N PHE A 74 15.07 2.89 21.14
CA PHE A 74 13.92 3.75 20.82
C PHE A 74 14.23 4.77 19.72
N GLY A 75 15.46 5.30 19.66
CA GLY A 75 15.89 6.22 18.62
C GLY A 75 15.82 5.59 17.22
N LEU A 76 16.37 4.40 17.03
CA LEU A 76 16.32 3.66 15.77
C LEU A 76 14.89 3.20 15.41
N MET A 77 14.11 2.79 16.41
CA MET A 77 12.70 2.45 16.21
C MET A 77 11.91 3.66 15.71
N MET A 78 12.03 4.83 16.35
CA MET A 78 11.35 6.05 15.93
C MET A 78 11.80 6.52 14.54
N LEU A 79 13.10 6.40 14.26
CA LEU A 79 13.64 6.71 12.93
C LEU A 79 13.03 5.80 11.86
N SER A 80 12.82 4.51 12.14
CA SER A 80 12.16 3.60 11.21
C SER A 80 10.72 4.00 10.89
N PHE A 81 9.95 4.45 11.88
CA PHE A 81 8.60 4.97 11.67
C PHE A 81 8.61 6.27 10.87
N ALA A 82 9.55 7.17 11.14
CA ALA A 82 9.71 8.40 10.38
C ALA A 82 10.01 8.10 8.90
N PHE A 83 10.94 7.17 8.62
CA PHE A 83 11.22 6.72 7.26
C PHE A 83 10.00 6.07 6.60
N ALA A 84 9.27 5.22 7.30
CA ALA A 84 8.05 4.60 6.77
C ALA A 84 6.99 5.65 6.43
N ALA A 85 6.79 6.66 7.28
CA ALA A 85 5.86 7.76 7.04
C ALA A 85 6.28 8.63 5.83
N LEU A 86 7.58 8.94 5.71
CA LEU A 86 8.14 9.64 4.56
C LEU A 86 7.96 8.83 3.26
N TYR A 87 8.22 7.53 3.31
CA TYR A 87 8.08 6.64 2.16
C TYR A 87 6.62 6.50 1.72
N ALA A 88 5.69 6.40 2.67
CA ALA A 88 4.26 6.40 2.40
C ALA A 88 3.83 7.71 1.72
N LYS A 89 4.24 8.86 2.26
CA LYS A 89 3.93 10.18 1.71
C LYS A 89 4.52 10.40 0.31
N LEU A 90 5.71 9.87 0.05
CA LEU A 90 6.34 9.93 -1.28
C LEU A 90 5.64 9.00 -2.28
N ARG A 91 5.11 7.87 -1.81
CA ARG A 91 4.39 6.90 -2.64
C ARG A 91 2.96 7.32 -2.95
N GLU A 92 2.28 8.02 -2.04
CA GLU A 92 1.02 8.70 -2.35
C GLU A 92 1.17 9.71 -3.49
N ARG A 93 2.34 10.37 -3.62
CA ARG A 93 2.61 11.26 -4.76
C ARG A 93 2.78 10.52 -6.10
N ALA A 94 3.07 9.21 -6.07
CA ALA A 94 3.40 8.43 -7.26
C ALA A 94 2.31 7.43 -7.70
N GLU A 95 1.37 7.04 -6.83
CA GLU A 95 0.44 5.92 -7.09
C GLU A 95 -1.05 6.29 -7.15
N PHE A 96 -1.41 7.57 -6.99
CA PHE A 96 -2.80 8.04 -7.12
C PHE A 96 -3.22 8.25 -8.59
N THR A 97 -3.01 7.25 -9.43
CA THR A 97 -3.59 7.25 -10.79
C THR A 97 -4.32 5.93 -11.02
N PRO A 98 -5.63 5.85 -10.74
CA PRO A 98 -6.41 4.65 -10.99
C PRO A 98 -6.51 4.40 -12.50
N ILE A 99 -6.16 3.18 -12.92
CA ILE A 99 -6.19 2.75 -14.33
C ILE A 99 -7.42 1.84 -14.51
N ALA A 100 -8.40 2.29 -15.29
CA ALA A 100 -9.55 1.47 -15.65
C ALA A 100 -9.11 0.32 -16.58
N THR A 101 -9.35 -0.94 -16.19
CA THR A 101 -8.74 -2.11 -16.86
C THR A 101 -9.74 -3.11 -17.42
N LYS A 102 -11.01 -3.11 -17.00
CA LYS A 102 -12.03 -4.00 -17.59
C LYS A 102 -13.43 -3.35 -17.64
N ILE A 103 -14.11 -3.49 -18.78
CA ILE A 103 -15.53 -3.15 -18.94
C ILE A 103 -16.34 -4.37 -18.50
N LEU A 104 -17.23 -4.21 -17.51
CA LEU A 104 -18.06 -5.31 -17.00
C LEU A 104 -19.40 -5.41 -17.74
N PHE A 105 -19.90 -4.31 -18.30
CA PHE A 105 -21.19 -4.28 -19.02
C PHE A 105 -21.18 -3.18 -20.08
N ARG A 106 -21.47 -3.55 -21.34
CA ARG A 106 -21.70 -2.62 -22.45
C ARG A 106 -23.20 -2.43 -22.63
N ALA A 107 -23.67 -1.19 -22.56
CA ALA A 107 -25.10 -0.86 -22.56
C ALA A 107 -25.83 -1.12 -23.90
N GLU A 108 -25.11 -1.42 -24.99
CA GLU A 108 -25.70 -1.56 -26.34
C GLU A 108 -26.44 -2.89 -26.63
N GLY A 109 -26.46 -3.84 -25.68
CA GLY A 109 -26.99 -5.20 -25.92
C GLY A 109 -28.50 -5.43 -25.68
N GLN A 110 -29.29 -4.40 -25.37
CA GLN A 110 -30.72 -4.56 -25.04
C GLN A 110 -31.67 -3.75 -25.93
N HIS A 111 -31.42 -3.68 -27.24
CA HIS A 111 -32.45 -3.28 -28.21
C HIS A 111 -32.49 -4.22 -29.43
N SER A 112 -33.60 -4.95 -29.53
CA SER A 112 -34.13 -5.74 -30.67
C SER A 112 -33.82 -7.26 -30.69
N PRO A 113 -34.74 -8.11 -31.18
CA PRO A 113 -36.04 -8.46 -30.59
C PRO A 113 -36.27 -9.98 -30.66
N SER A 114 -36.31 -10.71 -29.55
CA SER A 114 -36.67 -12.14 -29.58
C SER A 114 -38.20 -12.34 -29.57
N LEU A 115 -38.88 -11.86 -30.61
CA LEU A 115 -40.22 -12.30 -30.98
C LEU A 115 -40.33 -12.38 -32.51
N SER A 116 -40.51 -13.61 -33.01
CA SER A 116 -41.00 -14.01 -34.34
C SER A 116 -40.04 -14.88 -35.17
N ARG A 117 -40.01 -16.19 -34.87
CA ARG A 117 -39.87 -17.26 -35.86
C ARG A 117 -40.16 -18.62 -35.21
N SER A 118 -41.45 -18.91 -35.02
CA SER A 118 -42.00 -20.26 -35.17
C SER A 118 -43.52 -20.19 -35.23
N ALA A 119 -44.01 -19.68 -36.36
CA ALA A 119 -45.34 -19.99 -36.87
C ALA A 119 -45.17 -20.13 -38.38
N SER A 120 -45.69 -21.25 -38.92
CA SER A 120 -45.64 -21.71 -40.31
C SER A 120 -44.38 -22.44 -40.77
N ALA A 121 -44.35 -23.75 -40.53
CA ALA A 121 -44.17 -24.73 -41.61
C ALA A 121 -44.86 -26.04 -41.19
N LEU A 122 -46.07 -26.23 -41.75
CA LEU A 122 -46.70 -27.49 -42.17
C LEU A 122 -46.84 -28.64 -41.15
#